data_AF-A0A4U1Z3W4-F1
#
_entry.id   AF-A0A4U1Z3W4-F1
#
_cell.length_a   1.000
_cell.length_b   1.000
_cell.length_c   1.000
_cell.angle_alpha   90.00
_cell.angle_beta   90.00
_cell.angle_gamma   90.00
#
_symmetry.space_group_name_H-M   'P 1'
#
loop_
_entity.id
_entity.type
_entity.pdbx_description
1 polymer ?
#
loop_
_entity_poly.entity_id
_entity_poly.type
_entity_poly.pdbx_seq_one_letter_code
_entity_poly.pdbx_strand_id
1 'polypeptide(L)'
;MTNLTHHQEDAMATFKENLHLPNGGFHKLIIELSKEYQLPFQKVRAVLKKAQKDVERQIREDFSSIDDTVLSQANWLSIIKSKLIELAKDNQTVMDKLQLNLKYQKVLSATNGSIASEDERDELIEELIQAYEKEVFKPLLAMLHTTKLYWKLMLVDETCKMNEVNREKFSDYPQHMQAAEHLYKLDQKLRSMPLTQ
;
A
#
# COMPACT_ATOMS: atom_id res chain seq x y z
N MET A 1 9.63 -37.06 1.49
CA MET A 1 9.52 -36.67 2.90
C MET A 1 10.93 -36.68 3.45
N THR A 2 11.45 -35.53 3.87
CA THR A 2 12.75 -35.45 4.55
C THR A 2 12.54 -35.93 5.98
N ASN A 3 13.20 -37.00 6.38
CA ASN A 3 13.13 -37.48 7.77
C ASN A 3 13.89 -36.48 8.64
N LEU A 4 13.14 -35.63 9.34
CA LEU A 4 13.71 -34.72 10.34
C LEU A 4 14.10 -35.52 11.58
N THR A 5 15.10 -35.03 12.31
CA THR A 5 15.39 -35.54 13.65
C THR A 5 14.33 -35.04 14.64
N HIS A 6 14.14 -35.72 15.77
CA HIS A 6 13.20 -35.30 16.82
C HIS A 6 13.43 -33.85 17.26
N HIS A 7 14.70 -33.43 17.41
CA HIS A 7 15.04 -32.06 17.77
C HIS A 7 14.64 -31.02 16.71
N GLN A 8 14.71 -31.38 15.42
CA GLN A 8 14.26 -30.51 14.33
C GLN A 8 12.73 -30.45 14.25
N GLU A 9 12.03 -31.55 14.58
CA GLU A 9 10.58 -31.56 14.67
C GLU A 9 10.09 -30.67 15.83
N ASP A 10 10.72 -30.77 16.99
CA ASP A 10 10.43 -29.92 18.16
C ASP A 10 10.66 -28.44 17.83
N ALA A 11 11.83 -28.07 17.27
CA ALA A 11 12.12 -26.70 16.90
C ALA A 11 11.14 -26.14 15.85
N MET A 12 10.72 -26.98 14.90
CA MET A 12 9.71 -26.63 13.90
C MET A 12 8.34 -26.39 14.55
N ALA A 13 7.96 -27.19 15.53
CA ALA A 13 6.72 -27.01 16.30
C ALA A 13 6.77 -25.71 17.10
N THR A 14 7.84 -25.48 17.88
CA THR A 14 8.05 -24.25 18.65
C THR A 14 8.00 -23.01 17.77
N PHE A 15 8.67 -23.02 16.61
CA PHE A 15 8.62 -21.90 15.69
C PHE A 15 7.19 -21.63 15.19
N LYS A 16 6.45 -22.67 14.78
CA LYS A 16 5.06 -22.51 14.30
C LYS A 16 4.12 -22.04 15.39
N GLU A 17 4.30 -22.48 16.63
CA GLU A 17 3.55 -21.98 17.78
C GLU A 17 3.82 -20.50 18.00
N ASN A 18 5.08 -20.07 17.90
CA ASN A 18 5.47 -18.66 17.99
C ASN A 18 4.96 -17.80 16.82
N LEU A 19 4.62 -18.40 15.66
CA LEU A 19 3.96 -17.71 14.55
C LEU A 19 2.46 -17.45 14.79
N HIS A 20 1.84 -18.07 15.80
CA HIS A 20 0.44 -17.80 16.11
C HIS A 20 0.26 -16.39 16.69
N LEU A 21 -0.23 -15.49 15.83
CA LEU A 21 -0.57 -14.12 16.20
C LEU A 21 -1.99 -14.08 16.79
N PRO A 22 -2.19 -13.65 18.05
CA PRO A 22 -3.53 -13.36 18.55
C PRO A 22 -4.18 -12.23 17.72
N ASN A 23 -5.50 -12.24 17.59
CA ASN A 23 -6.31 -11.17 16.97
C ASN A 23 -6.13 -10.92 15.46
N GLY A 24 -6.33 -11.93 14.60
CA GLY A 24 -6.56 -11.74 13.15
C GLY A 24 -5.51 -12.31 12.21
N GLY A 25 -4.48 -12.99 12.75
CA GLY A 25 -3.53 -13.82 12.00
C GLY A 25 -2.66 -13.06 10.99
N PHE A 26 -2.02 -13.81 10.08
CA PHE A 26 -1.12 -13.28 9.06
C PHE A 26 -1.76 -12.21 8.18
N HIS A 27 -3.04 -12.33 7.84
CA HIS A 27 -3.71 -11.35 6.97
C HIS A 27 -3.74 -9.96 7.60
N LYS A 28 -4.12 -9.86 8.88
CA LYS A 28 -4.13 -8.59 9.61
C LYS A 28 -2.72 -8.03 9.77
N LEU A 29 -1.73 -8.87 10.09
CA LEU A 29 -0.33 -8.44 10.15
C LEU A 29 0.14 -7.84 8.82
N ILE A 30 -0.18 -8.49 7.68
CA ILE A 30 0.18 -7.97 6.37
C ILE A 30 -0.47 -6.60 6.13
N ILE A 31 -1.74 -6.41 6.50
CA ILE A 31 -2.42 -5.12 6.36
C ILE A 31 -1.73 -4.03 7.18
N GLU A 32 -1.45 -4.29 8.45
CA GLU A 32 -0.83 -3.32 9.34
C GLU A 32 0.60 -2.96 8.88
N LEU A 33 1.38 -3.96 8.44
CA LEU A 33 2.70 -3.71 7.85
C LEU A 33 2.61 -2.99 6.49
N SER A 34 1.60 -3.30 5.66
CA SER A 34 1.34 -2.56 4.42
C SER A 34 1.06 -1.09 4.69
N LYS A 35 0.30 -0.77 5.75
CA LYS A 35 0.06 0.60 6.21
C LYS A 35 1.34 1.24 6.73
N GLU A 36 2.04 0.60 7.66
CA GLU A 36 3.24 1.14 8.32
C GLU A 36 4.34 1.49 7.31
N TYR A 37 4.60 0.59 6.35
CA TYR A 37 5.68 0.75 5.39
C TYR A 37 5.23 1.32 4.04
N GLN A 38 3.93 1.62 3.88
CA GLN A 38 3.32 2.08 2.62
C GLN A 38 3.66 1.16 1.42
N LEU A 39 3.51 -0.15 1.62
CA LEU A 39 3.88 -1.18 0.63
C LEU A 39 2.66 -2.02 0.20
N PRO A 40 2.56 -2.41 -1.09
CA PRO A 40 1.52 -3.31 -1.57
C PRO A 40 1.43 -4.62 -0.76
N PHE A 41 0.21 -5.09 -0.53
CA PHE A 41 -0.09 -6.29 0.25
C PHE A 41 0.72 -7.51 -0.21
N GLN A 42 0.83 -7.72 -1.53
CA GLN A 42 1.55 -8.87 -2.08
C GLN A 42 3.07 -8.78 -1.83
N LYS A 43 3.66 -7.58 -1.82
CA LYS A 43 5.08 -7.39 -1.48
C LYS A 43 5.34 -7.75 -0.03
N VAL A 44 4.50 -7.24 0.88
CA VAL A 44 4.59 -7.56 2.32
C VAL A 44 4.39 -9.06 2.57
N ARG A 45 3.36 -9.66 1.96
CA ARG A 45 3.10 -11.10 2.03
C ARG A 45 4.29 -11.94 1.55
N ALA A 46 4.98 -11.51 0.50
CA ALA A 46 6.15 -12.21 0.00
C ALA A 46 7.31 -12.17 1.00
N VAL A 47 7.55 -11.03 1.66
CA VAL A 47 8.57 -10.90 2.72
C VAL A 47 8.27 -11.82 3.90
N LEU A 48 7.02 -11.84 4.39
CA LEU A 48 6.62 -12.73 5.50
C LEU A 48 6.85 -14.20 5.15
N LYS A 49 6.39 -14.62 3.96
CA LYS A 49 6.57 -16.00 3.48
C LYS A 49 8.04 -16.36 3.33
N LYS A 50 8.87 -15.43 2.85
CA LYS A 50 10.31 -15.66 2.70
C LYS A 50 10.98 -15.81 4.06
N ALA A 51 10.71 -14.90 5.01
CA ALA A 51 11.24 -14.98 6.37
C ALA A 51 10.86 -16.29 7.06
N GLN A 52 9.60 -16.74 6.91
CA GLN A 52 9.18 -18.05 7.43
C GLN A 52 9.97 -19.19 6.78
N LYS A 53 10.05 -19.22 5.44
CA LYS A 53 10.79 -20.28 4.72
C LYS A 53 12.27 -20.31 5.07
N ASP A 54 12.89 -19.16 5.31
CA ASP A 54 14.30 -19.06 5.65
C ASP A 54 14.58 -19.69 7.02
N VAL A 55 13.72 -19.45 8.02
CA VAL A 55 13.82 -20.12 9.33
C VAL A 55 13.51 -21.62 9.23
N GLU A 56 12.45 -22.00 8.50
CA GLU A 56 12.14 -23.42 8.26
C GLU A 56 13.29 -24.16 7.57
N ARG A 57 14.00 -23.50 6.66
CA ARG A 57 15.19 -24.03 6.00
C ARG A 57 16.36 -24.18 6.97
N GLN A 58 16.64 -23.17 7.80
CA GLN A 58 17.69 -23.25 8.82
C GLN A 58 17.45 -24.42 9.78
N ILE A 59 16.22 -24.63 10.24
CA ILE A 59 15.87 -25.78 11.10
C ILE A 59 16.22 -27.12 10.40
N ARG A 60 16.00 -27.22 9.09
CA ARG A 60 16.23 -28.46 8.32
C ARG A 60 17.70 -28.69 7.95
N GLU A 61 18.42 -27.63 7.60
CA GLU A 61 19.71 -27.71 6.91
C GLU A 61 20.90 -27.24 7.78
N ASP A 62 20.66 -26.40 8.79
CA ASP A 62 21.69 -25.80 9.65
C ASP A 62 21.22 -25.76 11.11
N PHE A 63 20.86 -26.93 11.65
CA PHE A 63 20.30 -27.01 13.00
C PHE A 63 21.28 -26.54 14.10
N SER A 64 22.58 -26.66 13.87
CA SER A 64 23.63 -26.20 14.79
C SER A 64 23.57 -24.71 15.09
N SER A 65 22.98 -23.90 14.20
CA SER A 65 22.84 -22.46 14.39
C SER A 65 21.51 -22.05 15.02
N ILE A 66 20.64 -23.01 15.37
CA ILE A 66 19.30 -22.74 15.92
C ILE A 66 19.39 -22.59 17.44
N ASP A 67 18.90 -21.47 17.94
CA ASP A 67 18.67 -21.22 19.35
C ASP A 67 17.24 -20.66 19.59
N ASP A 68 16.89 -20.45 20.86
CA ASP A 68 15.58 -19.91 21.25
C ASP A 68 15.31 -18.51 20.65
N THR A 69 16.36 -17.73 20.39
CA THR A 69 16.25 -16.41 19.76
C THR A 69 15.79 -16.55 18.32
N VAL A 70 16.38 -17.47 17.56
CA VAL A 70 16.03 -17.74 16.16
C VAL A 70 14.57 -18.16 16.03
N LEU A 71 14.10 -19.01 16.94
CA LEU A 71 12.72 -19.53 16.96
C LEU A 71 11.69 -18.52 17.50
N SER A 72 12.15 -17.40 18.07
CA SER A 72 11.26 -16.41 18.67
C SER A 72 10.47 -15.61 17.64
N GLN A 73 9.24 -15.25 18.01
CA GLN A 73 8.40 -14.35 17.22
C GLN A 73 9.05 -12.98 17.02
N ALA A 74 9.73 -12.47 18.05
CA ALA A 74 10.38 -11.16 18.02
C ALA A 74 11.48 -11.10 16.95
N ASN A 75 12.32 -12.13 16.88
CA ASN A 75 13.36 -12.22 15.86
C ASN A 75 12.76 -12.32 14.44
N TRP A 76 11.75 -13.17 14.25
CA TRP A 76 11.06 -13.29 12.97
C TRP A 76 10.46 -11.96 12.49
N LEU A 77 9.78 -11.23 13.39
CA LEU A 77 9.25 -9.89 13.09
C LEU A 77 10.37 -8.87 12.81
N SER A 78 11.50 -8.94 13.53
CA SER A 78 12.66 -8.07 13.29
C SER A 78 13.24 -8.24 11.89
N ILE A 79 13.38 -9.49 11.43
CA ILE A 79 13.85 -9.82 10.07
C ILE A 79 12.89 -9.24 9.02
N ILE A 80 11.58 -9.41 9.23
CA ILE A 80 10.55 -8.86 8.34
C ILE A 80 10.64 -7.34 8.28
N LYS A 81 10.61 -6.66 9.43
CA LYS A 81 10.65 -5.20 9.51
C LYS A 81 11.89 -4.64 8.86
N SER A 82 13.06 -5.23 9.14
CA SER A 82 14.32 -4.83 8.50
C SER A 82 14.23 -4.88 6.98
N LYS A 83 13.64 -5.95 6.43
CA LYS A 83 13.46 -6.07 4.97
C LYS A 83 12.43 -5.10 4.41
N LEU A 84 11.34 -4.83 5.14
CA LEU A 84 10.33 -3.85 4.73
C LEU A 84 10.88 -2.42 4.75
N ILE A 85 11.69 -2.07 5.76
CA ILE A 85 12.42 -0.79 5.82
C ILE A 85 13.27 -0.63 4.56
N GLU A 86 14.08 -1.63 4.20
CA GLU A 86 14.89 -1.59 2.98
C GLU A 86 14.04 -1.38 1.72
N LEU A 87 12.92 -2.08 1.59
CA LEU A 87 12.01 -1.94 0.46
C LEU A 87 11.30 -0.58 0.41
N ALA A 88 11.15 0.07 1.56
CA ALA A 88 10.49 1.36 1.68
C ALA A 88 11.47 2.56 1.62
N LYS A 89 12.79 2.33 1.57
CA LYS A 89 13.80 3.42 1.56
C LYS A 89 13.57 4.44 0.44
N ASP A 90 13.16 3.96 -0.73
CA ASP A 90 12.95 4.79 -1.92
C ASP A 90 11.46 5.14 -2.14
N ASN A 91 10.60 4.93 -1.13
CA ASN A 91 9.20 5.29 -1.24
C ASN A 91 9.05 6.80 -1.28
N GLN A 92 8.69 7.32 -2.44
CA GLN A 92 8.19 8.67 -2.60
C GLN A 92 6.77 8.79 -2.03
N THR A 93 6.44 9.96 -1.46
CA THR A 93 5.08 10.23 -1.01
C THR A 93 4.12 10.28 -2.20
N VAL A 94 2.82 10.09 -1.94
CA VAL A 94 1.80 10.19 -3.00
C VAL A 94 1.83 11.57 -3.67
N MET A 95 2.04 12.63 -2.89
CA MET A 95 2.13 13.98 -3.43
C MET A 95 3.38 14.19 -4.28
N ASP A 96 4.54 13.66 -3.89
CA ASP A 96 5.76 13.75 -4.71
C ASP A 96 5.55 13.07 -6.07
N LYS A 97 4.92 11.89 -6.06
CA LYS A 97 4.59 11.16 -7.30
C LYS A 97 3.61 11.93 -8.18
N LEU A 98 2.59 12.56 -7.58
CA LEU A 98 1.68 13.44 -8.30
C LEU A 98 2.41 14.62 -8.93
N GLN A 99 3.30 15.29 -8.19
CA GLN A 99 4.08 16.41 -8.71
C GLN A 99 4.98 16.03 -9.89
N LEU A 100 5.41 14.78 -9.97
CA LEU A 100 6.17 14.24 -11.12
C LEU A 100 5.28 13.72 -12.27
N ASN A 101 3.97 13.65 -12.08
CA ASN A 101 3.04 13.11 -13.07
C ASN A 101 2.68 14.18 -14.12
N LEU A 102 3.03 13.92 -15.38
CA LEU A 102 2.83 14.87 -16.50
C LEU A 102 1.36 15.30 -16.68
N LYS A 103 0.40 14.39 -16.44
CA LYS A 103 -1.03 14.67 -16.58
C LYS A 103 -1.50 15.65 -15.51
N TYR A 104 -1.06 15.41 -14.28
CA TYR A 104 -1.29 16.32 -13.17
C TYR A 104 -0.64 17.71 -13.42
N GLN A 105 0.59 17.76 -13.92
CA GLN A 105 1.26 19.03 -14.25
C GLN A 105 0.52 19.81 -15.34
N LYS A 106 0.00 19.12 -16.36
CA LYS A 106 -0.85 19.72 -17.42
C LYS A 106 -2.10 20.37 -16.81
N VAL A 107 -2.79 19.65 -15.93
CA VAL A 107 -3.99 20.16 -15.24
C VAL A 107 -3.69 21.34 -14.32
N LEU A 108 -2.59 21.29 -13.57
CA LEU A 108 -2.15 22.42 -12.75
C LEU A 108 -1.85 23.67 -13.58
N SER A 109 -1.24 23.49 -14.75
CA SER A 109 -0.92 24.61 -15.65
C SER A 109 -2.21 25.23 -16.20
N ALA A 110 -3.15 24.41 -16.65
CA ALA A 110 -4.43 24.87 -17.18
C ALA A 110 -5.28 25.58 -16.11
N THR A 111 -5.29 25.09 -14.87
CA THR A 111 -6.04 25.72 -13.76
C THR A 111 -5.47 27.06 -13.30
N ASN A 112 -4.26 27.44 -13.73
CA ASN A 112 -3.68 28.76 -13.52
C ASN A 112 -3.79 29.66 -14.76
N GLY A 113 -4.26 29.10 -15.89
CA GLY A 113 -4.51 29.81 -17.14
C GLY A 113 -6.00 29.97 -17.42
N SER A 114 -6.34 29.94 -18.71
CA SER A 114 -7.70 29.96 -19.22
C SER A 114 -8.03 28.64 -19.91
N ILE A 115 -9.31 28.26 -19.88
CA ILE A 115 -9.83 27.09 -20.61
C ILE A 115 -10.68 27.63 -21.76
N ALA A 116 -10.38 27.24 -22.99
CA ALA A 116 -11.00 27.77 -24.19
C ALA A 116 -12.36 27.11 -24.50
N SER A 117 -12.54 25.84 -24.17
CA SER A 117 -13.77 25.10 -24.51
C SER A 117 -14.16 24.06 -23.46
N GLU A 118 -15.40 23.58 -23.55
CA GLU A 118 -15.85 22.41 -22.78
C GLU A 118 -15.05 21.15 -23.13
N ASP A 119 -14.70 20.95 -24.41
CA ASP A 119 -13.90 19.80 -24.83
C ASP A 119 -12.51 19.80 -24.16
N GLU A 120 -11.85 20.97 -24.09
CA GLU A 120 -10.59 21.10 -23.37
C GLU A 120 -10.76 20.82 -21.87
N ARG A 121 -11.86 21.28 -21.27
CA ARG A 121 -12.16 21.01 -19.87
C ARG A 121 -12.33 19.50 -19.61
N ASP A 122 -13.08 18.81 -20.46
CA ASP A 122 -13.32 17.37 -20.33
C ASP A 122 -12.03 16.57 -20.50
N GLU A 123 -11.17 16.95 -21.44
CA GLU A 123 -9.82 16.37 -21.57
C GLU A 123 -8.98 16.55 -20.29
N LEU A 124 -8.99 17.76 -19.70
CA LEU A 124 -8.25 18.04 -18.46
C LEU A 124 -8.80 17.24 -17.27
N ILE A 125 -10.11 17.05 -17.20
CA ILE A 125 -10.74 16.22 -16.16
C ILE A 125 -10.31 14.75 -16.33
N GLU A 126 -10.30 14.24 -17.56
CA GLU A 126 -9.86 12.87 -17.83
C GLU A 126 -8.38 12.67 -17.46
N GLU A 127 -7.52 13.63 -17.80
CA GLU A 127 -6.10 13.62 -17.42
C GLU A 127 -5.94 13.62 -15.88
N LEU A 128 -6.79 14.36 -15.17
CA LEU A 128 -6.83 14.39 -13.70
C LEU A 128 -7.29 13.06 -13.10
N ILE A 129 -8.32 12.43 -13.67
CA ILE A 129 -8.81 11.10 -13.26
C ILE A 129 -7.70 10.07 -13.46
N GLN A 130 -6.99 10.10 -14.59
CA GLN A 130 -5.89 9.17 -14.86
C GLN A 130 -4.68 9.39 -13.92
N ALA A 131 -4.40 10.63 -13.52
CA ALA A 131 -3.39 10.93 -12.50
C ALA A 131 -3.82 10.39 -11.11
N TYR A 132 -5.08 10.60 -10.72
CA TYR A 132 -5.66 10.04 -9.51
C TYR A 132 -5.60 8.51 -9.51
N GLU A 133 -6.03 7.88 -10.61
CA GLU A 133 -6.10 6.44 -10.75
C GLU A 133 -4.71 5.82 -10.52
N LYS A 134 -3.69 6.41 -11.16
CA LYS A 134 -2.33 5.90 -11.14
C LYS A 134 -1.61 6.12 -9.81
N GLU A 135 -1.66 7.34 -9.27
CA GLU A 135 -0.81 7.72 -8.14
C GLU A 135 -1.50 7.57 -6.78
N VAL A 136 -2.85 7.56 -6.74
CA VAL A 136 -3.63 7.45 -5.49
C VAL A 136 -4.42 6.15 -5.44
N PHE A 137 -5.31 5.92 -6.40
CA PHE A 137 -6.28 4.82 -6.35
C PHE A 137 -5.60 3.45 -6.42
N LYS A 138 -4.80 3.18 -7.46
CA LYS A 138 -4.13 1.88 -7.67
C LYS A 138 -3.17 1.54 -6.51
N PRO A 139 -2.32 2.46 -6.02
CA PRO A 139 -1.50 2.20 -4.84
C PRO A 139 -2.31 1.88 -3.58
N LEU A 140 -3.37 2.64 -3.30
CA LEU A 140 -4.25 2.36 -2.16
C LEU A 140 -4.92 0.99 -2.29
N LEU A 141 -5.44 0.69 -3.49
CA LEU A 141 -6.08 -0.59 -3.80
C LEU A 141 -5.12 -1.76 -3.59
N ALA A 142 -3.85 -1.60 -3.98
CA ALA A 142 -2.81 -2.61 -3.82
C ALA A 142 -2.44 -2.85 -2.34
N MET A 143 -2.57 -1.86 -1.47
CA MET A 143 -2.38 -2.01 -0.01
C MET A 143 -3.60 -2.63 0.66
N LEU A 144 -4.81 -2.26 0.21
CA LEU A 144 -6.09 -2.71 0.79
C LEU A 144 -6.51 -4.13 0.41
N HIS A 145 -5.75 -4.81 -0.45
CA HIS A 145 -6.08 -6.11 -1.05
C HIS A 145 -7.03 -6.98 -0.20
N THR A 146 -8.20 -7.32 -0.75
CA THR A 146 -9.23 -8.20 -0.15
C THR A 146 -9.87 -7.71 1.18
N THR A 147 -9.57 -6.51 1.66
CA THR A 147 -10.26 -5.92 2.82
C THR A 147 -11.68 -5.46 2.47
N LYS A 148 -12.54 -5.21 3.47
CA LYS A 148 -13.84 -4.55 3.24
C LYS A 148 -13.69 -3.15 2.61
N LEU A 149 -12.59 -2.45 2.91
CA LEU A 149 -12.29 -1.14 2.36
C LEU A 149 -11.93 -1.20 0.87
N TYR A 150 -11.35 -2.31 0.39
CA TYR A 150 -11.08 -2.55 -1.03
C TYR A 150 -12.33 -2.33 -1.88
N TRP A 151 -13.44 -2.97 -1.50
CA TRP A 151 -14.70 -2.89 -2.25
C TRP A 151 -15.32 -1.50 -2.19
N LYS A 152 -15.16 -0.80 -1.06
CA LYS A 152 -15.60 0.59 -0.93
C LYS A 152 -14.78 1.51 -1.84
N LEU A 153 -13.48 1.28 -1.95
CA LEU A 153 -12.59 2.06 -2.82
C LEU A 153 -12.99 1.87 -4.29
N MET A 154 -13.27 0.64 -4.73
CA MET A 154 -13.69 0.35 -6.11
C MET A 154 -14.95 1.12 -6.58
N LEU A 155 -15.75 1.67 -5.67
CA LEU A 155 -16.94 2.49 -5.99
C LEU A 155 -16.61 3.99 -6.16
N VAL A 156 -15.36 4.39 -5.90
CA VAL A 156 -14.88 5.79 -5.89
C VAL A 156 -13.58 5.90 -6.71
N ASP A 157 -13.68 5.48 -7.96
CA ASP A 157 -12.64 5.43 -8.99
C ASP A 157 -12.37 6.78 -9.68
N GLU A 158 -13.26 7.75 -9.52
CA GLU A 158 -13.14 9.10 -10.04
C GLU A 158 -12.84 10.13 -8.94
N THR A 159 -12.12 11.19 -9.31
CA THR A 159 -11.77 12.31 -8.42
C THR A 159 -12.99 12.96 -7.79
N CYS A 160 -14.04 13.20 -8.56
CA CYS A 160 -15.28 13.85 -8.09
C CYS A 160 -16.07 13.00 -7.07
N LYS A 161 -15.87 11.68 -7.05
CA LYS A 161 -16.52 10.75 -6.10
C LYS A 161 -15.80 10.70 -4.76
N MET A 162 -14.53 11.12 -4.69
CA MET A 162 -13.76 11.21 -3.45
C MET A 162 -14.04 12.49 -2.67
N ASN A 163 -15.30 12.70 -2.30
CA ASN A 163 -15.71 13.74 -1.34
C ASN A 163 -15.28 13.39 0.10
N GLU A 164 -15.48 14.31 1.04
CA GLU A 164 -15.09 14.15 2.45
C GLU A 164 -15.57 12.82 3.07
N VAL A 165 -16.85 12.51 2.93
CA VAL A 165 -17.48 11.28 3.44
C VAL A 165 -16.79 10.01 2.92
N ASN A 166 -16.37 10.01 1.65
CA ASN A 166 -15.67 8.88 1.08
C ASN A 166 -14.20 8.83 1.48
N ARG A 167 -13.52 9.98 1.58
CA ARG A 167 -12.11 10.05 2.00
C ARG A 167 -11.93 9.61 3.45
N GLU A 168 -12.82 9.99 4.36
CA GLU A 168 -12.76 9.62 5.79
C GLU A 168 -12.74 8.10 6.04
N LYS A 169 -13.34 7.32 5.12
CA LYS A 169 -13.30 5.85 5.16
C LYS A 169 -11.88 5.28 5.03
N PHE A 170 -10.91 6.09 4.61
CA PHE A 170 -9.51 5.75 4.41
C PHE A 170 -8.58 6.57 5.33
N SER A 171 -9.06 7.00 6.50
CA SER A 171 -8.31 7.76 7.53
C SER A 171 -6.99 7.12 7.96
N ASP A 172 -6.89 5.79 7.91
CA ASP A 172 -5.64 5.06 8.15
C ASP A 172 -4.56 5.30 7.06
N TYR A 173 -4.89 6.00 5.96
CA TYR A 173 -4.01 6.25 4.81
C TYR A 173 -3.88 7.76 4.53
N PRO A 174 -3.26 8.55 5.44
CA PRO A 174 -3.29 10.01 5.40
C PRO A 174 -2.70 10.61 4.11
N GLN A 175 -1.64 10.01 3.56
CA GLN A 175 -1.05 10.49 2.30
C GLN A 175 -2.03 10.38 1.11
N HIS A 176 -2.83 9.30 1.09
CA HIS A 176 -3.78 9.06 0.01
C HIS A 176 -5.03 9.92 0.19
N MET A 177 -5.46 10.14 1.44
CA MET A 177 -6.52 11.10 1.75
C MET A 177 -6.16 12.52 1.34
N GLN A 178 -4.96 12.99 1.71
CA GLN A 178 -4.49 14.32 1.37
C GLN A 178 -4.43 14.52 -0.15
N ALA A 179 -3.88 13.54 -0.87
CA ALA A 179 -3.82 13.57 -2.33
C ALA A 179 -5.21 13.54 -2.97
N ALA A 180 -6.12 12.68 -2.49
CA ALA A 180 -7.50 12.61 -2.98
C ALA A 180 -8.27 13.92 -2.72
N GLU A 181 -8.07 14.56 -1.56
CA GLU A 181 -8.68 15.85 -1.26
C GLU A 181 -8.17 16.94 -2.20
N HIS A 182 -6.86 16.99 -2.41
CA HIS A 182 -6.24 17.95 -3.32
C HIS A 182 -6.78 17.81 -4.75
N LEU A 183 -6.82 16.56 -5.26
CA LEU A 183 -7.34 16.27 -6.60
C LEU A 183 -8.84 16.53 -6.72
N TYR A 184 -9.62 16.24 -5.67
CA TYR A 184 -11.04 16.60 -5.60
C TYR A 184 -11.25 18.11 -5.71
N LYS A 185 -10.48 18.92 -4.97
CA LYS A 185 -10.56 20.39 -5.04
C LYS A 185 -10.18 20.90 -6.44
N LEU A 186 -9.17 20.28 -7.06
CA LEU A 186 -8.74 20.64 -8.41
C LEU A 186 -9.80 20.31 -9.48
N ASP A 187 -10.46 19.17 -9.34
CA ASP A 187 -11.61 18.76 -10.17
C ASP A 187 -12.76 19.78 -10.06
N GLN A 188 -13.13 20.17 -8.83
CA GLN A 188 -14.16 21.20 -8.62
C GLN A 188 -13.77 22.56 -9.20
N LYS A 189 -12.48 22.93 -9.11
CA LYS A 189 -11.96 24.16 -9.72
C LYS A 189 -12.10 24.12 -11.25
N LEU A 190 -11.66 23.04 -11.91
CA LEU A 190 -11.79 22.88 -13.36
C LEU A 190 -13.25 23.02 -13.83
N ARG A 191 -14.17 22.36 -13.14
CA ARG A 191 -15.61 22.38 -13.47
C ARG A 191 -16.28 23.75 -13.29
N SER A 192 -15.72 24.60 -12.44
CA SER A 192 -16.26 25.93 -12.15
C SER A 192 -15.56 27.07 -12.89
N MET A 193 -14.44 26.78 -13.57
CA MET A 193 -13.70 27.80 -14.32
C MET A 193 -14.51 28.31 -15.52
N PRO A 194 -14.65 29.64 -15.69
CA PRO A 194 -15.32 30.21 -16.85
C PRO A 194 -14.52 29.92 -18.12
N LEU A 195 -15.21 29.67 -19.22
CA LEU A 195 -14.57 29.51 -20.52
C LEU A 195 -14.20 30.88 -21.08
N THR A 196 -12.99 31.00 -21.62
CA THR A 196 -12.60 32.15 -22.43
C THR A 196 -13.26 32.01 -23.81
N GLN A 197 -14.22 32.90 -24.09
CA GLN A 197 -14.85 33.06 -25.40
C GLN A 197 -13.87 33.55 -26.46
#